data_AF-A0ABD8B6F1-F1
#
_entry.id   AF-A0ABD8B6F1-F1
#
_cell.length_a   1.000
_cell.length_b   1.000
_cell.length_c   1.000
_cell.angle_alpha   90.00
_cell.angle_beta   90.00
_cell.angle_gamma   90.00
#
_symmetry.space_group_name_H-M   'P 1'
#
loop_
_entity.id
_entity.type
_entity.pdbx_description
1 polymer ?
#
loop_
_entity_poly.entity_id
_entity_poly.type
_entity_poly.pdbx_seq_one_letter_code
_entity_poly.pdbx_strand_id
1 'polypeptide(L)'
;MPCAVVGIQGRFPQAGDLEAFWRNGLQGRIAEAALPGGRRSACAGWRGHFLDGVEEFDPDLFGLDARQAAGLDLRERLLAQSAWQTLESAGYAGARLERLTAADGTARSVGVYAALGPAGGALPGAGRRHTAPAASRPGPAARLSRLLDLRGPSLSVDSGDSSFLTALHLALGALRAGECAAALVGAVELRLHPACQRPGGGEGWRPCCSSRWPRPVPTATACTP
;
A
#
# COMPACT_ATOMS: atom_id res chain seq x y z
N MET A 1 -29.56 0.54 3.65
CA MET A 1 -29.52 1.04 2.27
C MET A 1 -28.53 0.22 1.44
N PRO A 2 -28.79 -0.01 0.14
CA PRO A 2 -27.80 -0.61 -0.76
C PRO A 2 -26.61 0.35 -0.97
N CYS A 3 -25.41 -0.22 -1.05
CA CYS A 3 -24.19 0.52 -1.39
C CYS A 3 -23.73 0.08 -2.79
N ALA A 4 -23.24 1.02 -3.59
CA ALA A 4 -22.73 0.76 -4.93
C ALA A 4 -21.23 1.08 -5.01
N VAL A 5 -20.49 0.29 -5.78
CA VAL A 5 -19.11 0.61 -6.15
C VAL A 5 -19.17 1.50 -7.39
N VAL A 6 -18.73 2.75 -7.25
CA VAL A 6 -18.81 3.77 -8.32
C VAL A 6 -17.48 4.06 -9.00
N GLY A 7 -16.39 3.48 -8.49
CA GLY A 7 -15.06 3.54 -9.08
C GLY A 7 -14.19 2.43 -8.52
N ILE A 8 -13.25 1.95 -9.32
CA ILE A 8 -12.31 0.90 -8.94
C ILE A 8 -10.99 1.13 -9.68
N GLN A 9 -9.88 0.98 -8.96
CA GLN A 9 -8.56 0.95 -9.55
C GLN A 9 -7.68 -0.08 -8.84
N GLY A 10 -6.75 -0.69 -9.58
CA GLY A 10 -5.73 -1.58 -9.06
C GLY A 10 -4.51 -1.65 -9.99
N ARG A 11 -3.34 -1.73 -9.36
CA ARG A 11 -2.06 -2.03 -10.03
C ARG A 11 -1.61 -3.40 -9.55
N PHE A 12 -1.30 -4.27 -10.51
CA PHE A 12 -0.89 -5.63 -10.26
C PHE A 12 0.38 -5.97 -11.02
N PRO A 13 1.12 -7.00 -10.59
CA PRO A 13 2.30 -7.43 -11.31
C PRO A 13 2.02 -7.71 -12.78
N GLN A 14 2.84 -7.17 -13.66
CA GLN A 14 2.67 -7.22 -15.13
C GLN A 14 1.35 -6.60 -15.63
N ALA A 15 0.65 -5.82 -14.81
CA ALA A 15 -0.63 -5.18 -15.12
C ALA A 15 -0.72 -3.79 -14.47
N GLY A 16 -0.40 -2.76 -15.25
CA GLY A 16 -0.45 -1.36 -14.79
C GLY A 16 -1.85 -0.84 -14.48
N ASP A 17 -2.89 -1.54 -14.94
CA ASP A 17 -4.29 -1.20 -14.74
C ASP A 17 -5.18 -2.46 -14.72
N LEU A 18 -6.47 -2.28 -14.44
CA LEU A 18 -7.45 -3.36 -14.35
C LEU A 18 -7.74 -4.03 -15.69
N GLU A 19 -7.62 -3.31 -16.81
CA GLU A 19 -7.85 -3.89 -18.14
C GLU A 19 -6.71 -4.86 -18.49
N ALA A 20 -5.48 -4.45 -18.26
CA ALA A 20 -4.30 -5.29 -18.37
C ALA A 20 -4.38 -6.47 -17.41
N PHE A 21 -4.83 -6.26 -16.17
CA PHE A 21 -5.02 -7.36 -15.21
C PHE A 21 -6.02 -8.38 -15.71
N TRP A 22 -7.19 -7.93 -16.18
CA TRP A 22 -8.23 -8.80 -16.72
C TRP A 22 -7.75 -9.59 -17.95
N ARG A 23 -7.15 -8.89 -18.92
CA ARG A 23 -6.59 -9.49 -20.14
C ARG A 23 -5.51 -10.52 -19.83
N ASN A 24 -4.57 -10.18 -18.95
CA ASN A 24 -3.46 -11.06 -18.59
C ASN A 24 -3.92 -12.25 -17.75
N GLY A 25 -4.90 -12.05 -16.86
CA GLY A 25 -5.51 -13.11 -16.07
C GLY A 25 -6.21 -14.16 -16.94
N LEU A 26 -7.06 -13.71 -17.88
CA LEU A 26 -7.73 -14.62 -18.83
C LEU A 26 -6.75 -15.40 -19.72
N GLN A 27 -5.58 -14.84 -19.99
CA GLN A 27 -4.54 -15.45 -20.82
C GLN A 27 -3.52 -16.27 -20.02
N GLY A 28 -3.64 -16.35 -18.69
CA GLY A 28 -2.67 -17.02 -17.82
C GLY A 28 -1.26 -16.39 -17.87
N ARG A 29 -1.17 -15.09 -18.19
CA ARG A 29 0.10 -14.37 -18.41
C ARG A 29 0.65 -13.69 -17.15
N ILE A 30 -0.05 -13.77 -16.03
CA ILE A 30 0.48 -13.31 -14.73
C ILE A 30 1.44 -14.39 -14.23
N ALA A 31 2.72 -14.14 -14.38
CA ALA A 31 3.79 -15.10 -14.11
C ALA A 31 4.82 -14.51 -13.15
N GLU A 32 5.52 -15.39 -12.43
CA GLU A 32 6.68 -14.99 -11.67
C GLU A 32 7.83 -14.60 -12.61
N ALA A 33 8.37 -13.41 -12.41
CA ALA A 33 9.57 -12.96 -13.09
C ALA A 33 10.80 -13.15 -12.19
N ALA A 34 11.99 -13.13 -12.77
CA ALA A 34 13.22 -12.99 -12.00
C ALA A 34 13.29 -11.58 -11.40
N LEU A 35 13.96 -11.43 -10.26
CA LEU A 35 14.16 -10.12 -9.61
C LEU A 35 14.75 -9.10 -10.61
N PRO A 36 14.06 -7.96 -10.87
CA PRO A 36 14.54 -6.97 -11.83
C PRO A 36 15.87 -6.35 -11.40
N GLY A 37 16.85 -6.36 -12.30
CA GLY A 37 18.11 -5.62 -12.20
C GLY A 37 19.02 -5.99 -11.02
N GLY A 38 19.92 -6.98 -11.21
CA GLY A 38 21.27 -7.05 -10.60
C GLY A 38 21.45 -6.78 -9.09
N ARG A 39 20.40 -6.80 -8.24
CA ARG A 39 20.51 -6.47 -6.82
C ARG A 39 21.09 -7.66 -6.05
N ARG A 40 22.41 -7.60 -5.87
CA ARG A 40 23.30 -8.40 -5.01
C ARG A 40 23.27 -9.91 -5.26
N SER A 41 24.47 -10.50 -5.35
CA SER A 41 24.73 -11.94 -5.46
C SER A 41 23.96 -12.81 -4.46
N ALA A 42 23.52 -12.26 -3.33
CA ALA A 42 22.72 -12.94 -2.31
C ALA A 42 21.26 -13.26 -2.70
N CYS A 43 20.73 -12.64 -3.77
CA CYS A 43 19.34 -12.83 -4.24
C CYS A 43 19.27 -13.43 -5.66
N ALA A 44 20.39 -13.97 -6.15
CA ALA A 44 20.43 -14.66 -7.45
C ALA A 44 19.45 -15.84 -7.45
N GLY A 45 18.64 -15.96 -8.52
CA GLY A 45 17.65 -17.03 -8.69
C GLY A 45 16.29 -16.76 -8.03
N TRP A 46 16.10 -15.60 -7.40
CA TRP A 46 14.82 -15.26 -6.79
C TRP A 46 13.77 -14.90 -7.82
N ARG A 47 12.56 -15.44 -7.61
CA ARG A 47 11.41 -15.22 -8.44
C ARG A 47 10.26 -14.66 -7.63
N GLY A 48 9.46 -13.84 -8.27
CA GLY A 48 8.30 -13.24 -7.64
C GLY A 48 7.51 -12.41 -8.63
N HIS A 49 6.49 -11.74 -8.11
CA HIS A 49 5.65 -10.86 -8.87
C HIS A 49 6.02 -9.41 -8.53
N PHE A 50 6.45 -8.65 -9.54
CA PHE A 50 6.96 -7.30 -9.37
C PHE A 50 6.03 -6.28 -10.00
N LEU A 51 5.86 -5.17 -9.30
CA LEU A 51 5.21 -3.98 -9.85
C LEU A 51 6.27 -3.12 -10.55
N ASP A 52 5.91 -2.60 -11.73
CA ASP A 52 6.70 -1.62 -12.46
C ASP A 52 6.43 -0.22 -11.90
N GLY A 53 7.42 0.68 -12.01
CA GLY A 53 7.25 2.10 -11.67
C GLY A 53 6.89 2.39 -10.20
N VAL A 54 7.31 1.55 -9.25
CA VAL A 54 6.97 1.73 -7.82
C VAL A 54 7.57 3.00 -7.19
N GLU A 55 8.59 3.57 -7.82
CA GLU A 55 9.25 4.81 -7.38
C GLU A 55 8.63 6.07 -8.02
N GLU A 56 7.78 5.90 -9.04
CA GLU A 56 7.14 6.99 -9.77
C GLU A 56 6.05 7.65 -8.93
N PHE A 57 6.16 8.96 -8.73
CA PHE A 57 5.19 9.75 -7.98
C PHE A 57 5.16 11.18 -8.50
N ASP A 58 3.95 11.71 -8.71
CA ASP A 58 3.73 13.11 -9.09
C ASP A 58 3.46 13.92 -7.81
N PRO A 59 4.45 14.66 -7.28
CA PRO A 59 4.27 15.42 -6.04
C PRO A 59 3.43 16.69 -6.23
N ASP A 60 3.45 17.28 -7.43
CA ASP A 60 2.78 18.54 -7.73
C ASP A 60 1.26 18.35 -7.72
N LEU A 61 0.79 17.19 -8.21
CA LEU A 61 -0.62 16.78 -8.12
C LEU A 61 -1.18 16.82 -6.70
N PHE A 62 -0.36 16.49 -5.69
CA PHE A 62 -0.76 16.44 -4.29
C PHE A 62 -0.31 17.68 -3.49
N GLY A 63 0.19 18.72 -4.16
CA GLY A 63 0.67 19.95 -3.52
C GLY A 63 1.85 19.72 -2.57
N LEU A 64 2.69 18.72 -2.85
CA LEU A 64 3.84 18.36 -2.03
C LEU A 64 5.12 18.93 -2.60
N ASP A 65 5.98 19.46 -1.74
CA ASP A 65 7.35 19.78 -2.12
C ASP A 65 8.22 18.51 -2.25
N ALA A 66 9.39 18.63 -2.89
CA ALA A 66 10.30 17.52 -3.11
C ALA A 66 10.76 16.82 -1.81
N ARG A 67 10.87 17.56 -0.69
CA ARG A 67 11.29 16.99 0.61
C ARG A 67 10.15 16.20 1.25
N GLN A 68 8.93 16.71 1.17
CA GLN A 68 7.72 16.05 1.65
C GLN A 68 7.45 14.78 0.85
N ALA A 69 7.53 14.86 -0.48
CA ALA A 69 7.38 13.72 -1.38
C ALA A 69 8.44 12.65 -1.11
N ALA A 70 9.72 13.04 -0.97
CA ALA A 70 10.81 12.12 -0.61
C ALA A 70 10.58 11.42 0.74
N GLY A 71 9.81 12.04 1.64
CA GLY A 71 9.46 11.47 2.94
C GLY A 71 8.23 10.56 2.96
N LEU A 72 7.55 10.38 1.83
CA LEU A 72 6.48 9.40 1.73
C LEU A 72 7.05 7.99 1.52
N ASP A 73 6.53 7.02 2.27
CA ASP A 73 6.75 5.60 1.99
C ASP A 73 6.18 5.25 0.61
N LEU A 74 6.85 4.37 -0.15
CA LEU A 74 6.42 4.02 -1.50
C LEU A 74 4.97 3.50 -1.54
N ARG A 75 4.52 2.80 -0.49
CA ARG A 75 3.13 2.32 -0.42
C ARG A 75 2.13 3.44 -0.23
N GLU A 76 2.50 4.49 0.50
CA GLU A 76 1.64 5.66 0.66
C GLU A 76 1.54 6.44 -0.65
N ARG A 77 2.64 6.53 -1.42
CA ARG A 77 2.63 7.13 -2.76
C ARG A 77 1.71 6.38 -3.71
N LEU A 78 1.87 5.05 -3.79
CA LEU A 78 1.01 4.20 -4.62
C LEU A 78 -0.46 4.27 -4.19
N LEU A 79 -0.73 4.29 -2.88
CA LEU A 79 -2.09 4.43 -2.37
C LEU A 79 -2.69 5.78 -2.79
N ALA A 80 -1.93 6.88 -2.66
CA ALA A 80 -2.39 8.21 -3.04
C ALA A 80 -2.71 8.32 -4.54
N GLN A 81 -1.82 7.81 -5.41
CA GLN A 81 -2.07 7.76 -6.85
C GLN A 81 -3.30 6.91 -7.19
N SER A 82 -3.43 5.72 -6.59
CA SER A 82 -4.55 4.82 -6.85
C SER A 82 -5.87 5.43 -6.37
N ALA A 83 -5.85 6.12 -5.24
CA ALA A 83 -7.00 6.86 -4.72
C ALA A 83 -7.42 7.98 -5.67
N TRP A 84 -6.47 8.78 -6.15
CA TRP A 84 -6.75 9.83 -7.13
C TRP A 84 -7.37 9.26 -8.41
N GLN A 85 -6.75 8.24 -8.99
CA GLN A 85 -7.26 7.55 -10.20
C GLN A 85 -8.64 6.93 -9.97
N THR A 86 -8.91 6.42 -8.77
CA THR A 86 -10.24 5.90 -8.41
C THR A 86 -11.27 7.02 -8.44
N LEU A 87 -10.97 8.18 -7.86
CA LEU A 87 -11.84 9.35 -7.87
C LEU A 87 -12.05 9.89 -9.29
N GLU A 88 -11.01 9.91 -10.11
CA GLU A 88 -11.11 10.25 -11.54
C GLU A 88 -12.03 9.28 -12.29
N SER A 89 -11.83 7.97 -12.13
CA SER A 89 -12.66 6.94 -12.78
C SER A 89 -14.14 7.02 -12.38
N ALA A 90 -14.41 7.40 -11.12
CA ALA A 90 -15.75 7.62 -10.61
C ALA A 90 -16.35 8.98 -11.04
N GLY A 91 -15.59 9.80 -11.77
CA GLY A 91 -16.01 11.10 -12.26
C GLY A 91 -16.05 12.19 -11.18
N TYR A 92 -15.29 12.04 -10.09
CA TYR A 92 -15.22 12.97 -8.96
C TYR A 92 -13.98 13.88 -8.93
N ALA A 93 -13.20 13.98 -10.01
CA ALA A 93 -12.02 14.85 -10.03
C ALA A 93 -12.33 16.36 -10.05
N GLY A 94 -11.37 17.17 -9.61
CA GLY A 94 -11.43 18.64 -9.64
C GLY A 94 -12.57 19.23 -8.80
N ALA A 95 -13.34 20.16 -9.37
CA ALA A 95 -14.45 20.84 -8.70
C ALA A 95 -15.55 19.90 -8.16
N ARG A 96 -15.63 18.65 -8.65
CA ARG A 96 -16.55 17.64 -8.08
C ARG A 96 -16.03 17.08 -6.77
N LEU A 97 -14.72 16.96 -6.59
CA LEU A 97 -14.11 16.58 -5.31
C LEU A 97 -14.35 17.68 -4.28
N GLU A 98 -14.14 18.94 -4.66
CA GLU A 98 -14.41 20.09 -3.80
C GLU A 98 -15.87 20.13 -3.32
N ARG A 99 -16.83 19.75 -4.17
CA ARG A 99 -18.24 19.62 -3.75
C ARG A 99 -18.50 18.44 -2.81
N LEU A 100 -17.64 17.44 -2.76
CA LEU A 100 -17.68 16.40 -1.73
C LEU A 100 -17.07 16.89 -0.40
N THR A 101 -16.27 17.96 -0.41
CA THR A 101 -15.50 18.43 0.76
C THR A 101 -15.93 19.80 1.30
N ALA A 102 -16.68 20.60 0.53
CA ALA A 102 -17.07 21.96 0.87
C ALA A 102 -18.00 22.03 2.09
N ALA A 103 -17.67 22.97 3.00
CA ALA A 103 -18.21 23.08 4.35
C ALA A 103 -19.52 23.87 4.46
N ASP A 104 -20.37 23.87 3.43
CA ASP A 104 -21.67 24.58 3.41
C ASP A 104 -22.81 23.77 4.06
N GLY A 105 -22.45 22.76 4.87
CA GLY A 105 -23.33 22.20 5.90
C GLY A 105 -24.23 21.05 5.47
N THR A 106 -24.16 20.60 4.22
CA THR A 106 -24.89 19.40 3.75
C THR A 106 -24.06 18.45 2.86
N ALA A 107 -22.75 18.71 2.70
CA ALA A 107 -21.89 17.97 1.77
C ALA A 107 -21.37 16.64 2.35
N ARG A 108 -21.80 15.58 1.68
CA ARG A 108 -21.27 14.21 1.61
C ARG A 108 -19.82 14.01 2.07
N SER A 109 -19.59 13.84 3.39
CA SER A 109 -18.26 13.48 3.91
C SER A 109 -17.77 12.17 3.29
N VAL A 110 -16.49 12.15 2.86
CA VAL A 110 -15.84 10.97 2.27
C VAL A 110 -14.99 10.30 3.34
N GLY A 111 -15.36 9.09 3.75
CA GLY A 111 -14.54 8.28 4.65
C GLY A 111 -13.36 7.65 3.93
N VAL A 112 -12.26 7.38 4.63
CA VAL A 112 -11.05 6.74 4.10
C VAL A 112 -10.70 5.53 4.96
N TYR A 113 -10.66 4.36 4.33
CA TYR A 113 -10.35 3.08 4.98
C TYR A 113 -9.18 2.45 4.24
N ALA A 114 -7.99 2.53 4.82
CA ALA A 114 -6.76 2.14 4.14
C ALA A 114 -6.02 1.03 4.90
N ALA A 115 -5.55 0.03 4.18
CA ALA A 115 -4.66 -0.99 4.69
C ALA A 115 -3.28 -0.89 4.04
N LEU A 116 -2.22 -0.86 4.83
CA LEU A 116 -0.86 -1.00 4.33
C LEU A 116 -0.26 -2.28 4.90
N GLY A 117 0.33 -3.08 4.03
CA GLY A 117 1.12 -4.24 4.41
C GLY A 117 2.21 -3.92 5.43
N PRO A 118 2.76 -4.92 6.14
CA PRO A 118 3.82 -4.71 7.11
C PRO A 118 4.98 -3.97 6.48
N ALA A 119 5.56 -2.99 7.20
CA ALA A 119 6.77 -2.29 6.77
C ALA A 119 7.96 -3.25 6.67
N GLY A 120 8.07 -3.93 5.53
CA GLY A 120 9.29 -4.61 5.12
C GLY A 120 10.41 -3.58 5.17
N GLY A 121 11.41 -3.85 6.01
CA GLY A 121 12.41 -2.87 6.43
C GLY A 121 12.92 -1.99 5.30
N ALA A 122 13.10 -0.70 5.62
CA ALA A 122 13.56 0.32 4.69
C ALA A 122 14.69 -0.18 3.78
N LEU A 123 14.60 0.14 2.48
CA LEU A 123 15.67 -0.11 1.52
C LEU A 123 16.99 0.45 2.08
N PRO A 124 18.06 -0.35 2.21
CA PRO A 124 19.35 0.17 2.63
C PRO A 124 19.84 1.19 1.58
N GLY A 125 19.88 2.47 1.96
CA GLY A 125 20.24 3.59 1.09
C GLY A 125 19.13 4.63 0.89
N ALA A 126 17.86 4.29 1.18
CA ALA A 126 16.81 5.29 1.37
C ALA A 126 17.09 5.96 2.73
N GLY A 127 17.84 7.06 2.71
CA GLY A 127 18.33 7.71 3.92
C GLY A 127 17.22 7.82 4.97
N ARG A 128 17.50 7.35 6.20
CA ARG A 128 16.72 7.68 7.39
C ARG A 128 16.81 9.19 7.61
N ARG A 129 16.06 9.97 6.84
CA ARG A 129 15.96 11.43 6.97
C ARG A 129 14.75 11.83 7.81
N HIS A 130 14.23 10.93 8.64
CA HIS A 130 13.05 11.20 9.45
C HIS A 130 13.43 11.07 10.92
N THR A 131 13.46 12.23 11.56
CA THR A 131 13.77 12.44 12.98
C THR A 131 12.54 12.26 13.89
N ALA A 132 11.34 12.13 13.30
CA ALA A 132 10.11 11.90 14.05
C ALA A 132 9.98 10.41 14.42
N PRO A 133 9.62 10.07 15.67
CA PRO A 133 9.27 8.71 16.07
C PRO A 133 8.15 8.17 15.17
N ALA A 134 8.20 6.87 14.83
CA ALA A 134 7.15 6.23 14.03
C ALA A 134 5.73 6.40 14.62
N ALA A 135 5.63 6.54 15.94
CA ALA A 135 4.40 6.79 16.68
C ALA A 135 3.79 8.20 16.49
N SER A 136 4.58 9.17 16.03
CA SER A 136 4.11 10.55 15.80
C SER A 136 3.62 10.78 14.36
N ARG A 137 3.66 9.75 13.52
CA ARG A 137 3.34 9.85 12.10
C ARG A 137 1.87 9.52 11.88
N PRO A 138 1.08 10.39 11.22
CA PRO A 138 -0.29 10.05 10.88
C PRO A 138 -0.30 8.79 10.02
N GLY A 139 -1.20 7.86 10.35
CA GLY A 139 -1.40 6.61 9.61
C GLY A 139 -1.78 6.87 8.15
N PRO A 140 -1.69 5.84 7.29
CA PRO A 140 -1.88 5.97 5.85
C PRO A 140 -3.25 6.57 5.47
N ALA A 141 -4.33 6.17 6.15
CA ALA A 141 -5.65 6.75 5.92
C ALA A 141 -5.69 8.25 6.24
N ALA A 142 -5.16 8.65 7.40
CA ALA A 142 -5.16 10.05 7.82
C ALA A 142 -4.26 10.92 6.92
N ARG A 143 -3.17 10.34 6.39
CA ARG A 143 -2.33 11.01 5.40
C ARG A 143 -3.08 11.18 4.09
N LEU A 144 -3.75 10.14 3.61
CA LEU A 144 -4.53 10.19 2.38
C LEU A 144 -5.68 11.19 2.46
N SER A 145 -6.43 11.20 3.57
CA SER A 145 -7.47 12.19 3.84
C SER A 145 -6.94 13.61 3.74
N ARG A 146 -5.73 13.88 4.28
CA ARG A 146 -5.12 15.22 4.20
C ARG A 146 -4.67 15.57 2.79
N LEU A 147 -4.09 14.63 2.05
CA LEU A 147 -3.63 14.86 0.68
C LEU A 147 -4.77 15.17 -0.29
N LEU A 148 -5.97 14.66 0.00
CA LEU A 148 -7.15 14.79 -0.85
C LEU A 148 -8.25 15.67 -0.24
N ASP A 149 -7.98 16.35 0.88
CA ASP A 149 -8.94 17.13 1.70
C ASP A 149 -10.26 16.39 2.02
N LEU A 150 -10.20 15.09 2.30
CA LEU A 150 -11.36 14.27 2.62
C LEU A 150 -11.70 14.36 4.12
N ARG A 151 -12.97 14.69 4.43
CA ARG A 151 -13.41 15.07 5.79
C ARG A 151 -14.32 14.05 6.49
N GLY A 152 -14.38 12.80 6.01
CA GLY A 152 -15.11 11.72 6.68
C GLY A 152 -14.24 10.91 7.65
N PRO A 153 -14.78 9.80 8.20
CA PRO A 153 -14.03 8.89 9.07
C PRO A 153 -12.75 8.40 8.39
N SER A 154 -11.61 8.42 9.08
CA SER A 154 -10.32 8.05 8.51
C SER A 154 -9.65 6.98 9.36
N LEU A 155 -9.63 5.73 8.88
CA LEU A 155 -9.15 4.58 9.62
C LEU A 155 -8.11 3.77 8.84
N SER A 156 -6.98 3.50 9.49
CA SER A 156 -5.98 2.55 8.98
C SER A 156 -6.24 1.18 9.59
N VAL A 157 -6.31 0.15 8.75
CA VAL A 157 -6.72 -1.21 9.13
C VAL A 157 -5.57 -2.18 8.88
N ASP A 158 -5.27 -3.02 9.87
CA ASP A 158 -4.37 -4.16 9.75
C ASP A 158 -5.02 -5.38 10.42
N SER A 159 -5.38 -6.36 9.58
CA SER A 159 -5.89 -7.68 9.96
C SER A 159 -5.18 -8.76 9.12
N GLY A 160 -3.93 -8.52 8.73
CA GLY A 160 -3.16 -9.40 7.84
C GLY A 160 -3.76 -9.50 6.44
N ASP A 161 -3.85 -10.72 5.89
CA ASP A 161 -4.33 -10.96 4.52
C ASP A 161 -5.80 -10.55 4.28
N SER A 162 -6.57 -10.36 5.35
CA SER A 162 -7.96 -9.93 5.30
C SER A 162 -8.14 -8.40 5.33
N SER A 163 -7.06 -7.62 5.38
CA SER A 163 -7.12 -6.17 5.64
C SER A 163 -7.97 -5.37 4.66
N PHE A 164 -7.94 -5.69 3.37
CA PHE A 164 -8.81 -5.01 2.39
C PHE A 164 -10.29 -5.27 2.66
N LEU A 165 -10.67 -6.52 2.94
CA LEU A 165 -12.06 -6.89 3.21
C LEU A 165 -12.55 -6.33 4.55
N THR A 166 -11.68 -6.29 5.56
CA THR A 166 -11.96 -5.63 6.84
C THR A 166 -12.18 -4.13 6.65
N ALA A 167 -11.32 -3.46 5.87
CA ALA A 167 -11.48 -2.04 5.54
C ALA A 167 -12.80 -1.77 4.78
N LEU A 168 -13.15 -2.64 3.82
CA LEU A 168 -14.41 -2.58 3.09
C LEU A 168 -15.62 -2.77 4.01
N HIS A 169 -15.56 -3.75 4.91
CA HIS A 169 -16.61 -4.02 5.89
C HIS A 169 -16.89 -2.79 6.77
N LEU A 170 -15.83 -2.16 7.28
CA LEU A 170 -15.94 -0.95 8.12
C LEU A 170 -16.49 0.25 7.33
N ALA A 171 -16.07 0.42 6.08
CA ALA A 171 -16.59 1.46 5.19
C ALA A 171 -18.10 1.31 4.94
N LEU A 172 -18.57 0.08 4.67
CA LEU A 172 -19.99 -0.21 4.50
C LEU A 172 -20.78 0.07 5.78
N GLY A 173 -20.20 -0.18 6.96
CA GLY A 173 -20.78 0.17 8.24
C GLY A 173 -21.04 1.67 8.37
N ALA A 174 -20.01 2.49 8.13
CA ALA A 174 -20.11 3.94 8.22
C ALA A 174 -21.08 4.56 7.20
N LEU A 175 -21.09 4.04 5.96
CA LEU A 175 -22.07 4.45 4.94
C LEU A 175 -23.52 4.15 5.37
N ARG A 176 -23.76 3.00 5.98
CA ARG A 176 -25.09 2.61 6.46
C ARG A 176 -25.53 3.38 7.70
N ALA A 177 -24.57 3.75 8.55
CA ALA A 177 -24.80 4.58 9.74
C ALA A 177 -24.98 6.07 9.39
N GLY A 178 -24.68 6.49 8.16
CA GLY A 178 -24.76 7.89 7.76
C GLY A 178 -23.61 8.76 8.28
N GLU A 179 -22.52 8.14 8.75
CA GLU A 179 -21.30 8.84 9.19
C GLU A 179 -20.55 9.46 8.00
N CYS A 180 -20.71 8.85 6.83
CA CYS A 180 -20.21 9.33 5.55
C CYS A 180 -21.19 9.03 4.42
N ALA A 181 -21.11 9.83 3.36
CA ALA A 181 -21.95 9.64 2.18
C ALA A 181 -21.22 8.94 1.04
N ALA A 182 -19.89 8.92 1.11
CA ALA A 182 -19.03 8.12 0.25
C ALA A 182 -17.86 7.58 1.08
N ALA A 183 -17.25 6.50 0.62
CA ALA A 183 -16.08 5.93 1.26
C ALA A 183 -15.06 5.49 0.21
N LEU A 184 -13.81 5.83 0.45
CA LEU A 184 -12.66 5.33 -0.28
C LEU A 184 -12.04 4.18 0.50
N VAL A 185 -11.91 3.03 -0.15
CA VAL A 185 -11.32 1.82 0.43
C VAL A 185 -10.11 1.42 -0.39
N GLY A 186 -8.96 1.23 0.25
CA GLY A 186 -7.72 0.89 -0.45
C GLY A 186 -6.81 -0.01 0.35
N ALA A 187 -6.01 -0.82 -0.33
CA ALA A 187 -4.97 -1.63 0.27
C ALA A 187 -3.71 -1.63 -0.60
N VAL A 188 -2.53 -1.59 0.03
CA VAL A 188 -1.24 -1.69 -0.66
C VAL A 188 -0.30 -2.63 0.08
N GLU A 189 0.18 -3.63 -0.63
CA GLU A 189 1.21 -4.58 -0.19
C GLU A 189 2.45 -4.41 -1.08
N LEU A 190 3.60 -4.05 -0.49
CA LEU A 190 4.89 -4.02 -1.17
C LEU A 190 5.94 -4.68 -0.30
N ARG A 191 6.71 -5.61 -0.87
CA ARG A 191 7.84 -6.27 -0.20
C ARG A 191 9.15 -5.75 -0.74
N LEU A 192 9.70 -4.73 -0.08
CA LEU A 192 10.89 -4.00 -0.53
C LEU A 192 12.22 -4.63 -0.07
N HIS A 193 12.20 -5.44 0.99
CA HIS A 193 13.42 -6.02 1.56
C HIS A 193 13.61 -7.49 1.12
N PRO A 194 14.79 -7.87 0.60
CA PRO A 194 15.04 -9.22 0.14
C PRO A 194 14.88 -10.26 1.25
N ALA A 195 15.34 -10.04 2.49
CA ALA A 195 15.21 -11.08 3.55
C ALA A 195 13.78 -11.65 3.78
N CYS A 196 12.73 -10.97 3.30
CA CYS A 196 11.33 -11.43 3.35
C CYS A 196 10.93 -12.43 2.24
N GLN A 197 11.75 -12.72 1.23
CA GLN A 197 11.41 -13.64 0.13
C GLN A 197 12.43 -14.79 0.02
N ARG A 198 12.64 -15.55 1.11
CA ARG A 198 13.44 -16.77 0.99
C ARG A 198 12.74 -17.76 0.03
N PRO A 199 13.42 -18.32 -0.97
CA PRO A 199 12.86 -19.41 -1.76
C PRO A 199 12.58 -20.57 -0.81
N GLY A 200 11.33 -21.02 -0.77
CA GLY A 200 10.91 -22.15 0.03
C GLY A 200 11.59 -23.42 -0.45
N GLY A 201 12.56 -23.91 0.31
CA GLY A 201 12.81 -25.34 0.41
C GLY A 201 11.99 -25.88 1.58
N GLY A 202 10.94 -26.64 1.27
CA GLY A 202 10.20 -27.49 2.21
C GLY A 202 9.40 -26.78 3.31
N GLU A 203 8.07 -26.89 3.22
CA GLU A 203 7.08 -26.79 4.31
C GLU A 203 7.35 -25.77 5.44
N GLY A 204 6.70 -24.61 5.33
CA GLY A 204 6.47 -23.72 6.46
C GLY A 204 6.76 -22.26 6.15
N TRP A 205 5.69 -21.47 5.99
CA TRP A 205 5.76 -20.02 6.06
C TRP A 205 6.25 -19.63 7.47
N ARG A 206 7.54 -19.31 7.60
CA ARG A 206 8.08 -18.75 8.84
C ARG A 206 7.99 -17.22 8.77
N PRO A 207 7.22 -16.56 9.64
CA PRO A 207 7.24 -15.11 9.71
C PRO A 207 8.64 -14.63 10.07
N CYS A 208 9.14 -13.62 9.36
CA CYS A 208 10.46 -13.00 9.57
C CYS A 208 10.64 -12.36 10.96
N CYS A 209 9.59 -12.33 11.79
CA CYS A 209 9.64 -11.85 13.16
C CYS A 209 10.01 -12.98 14.13
N SER A 210 11.27 -13.40 14.12
CA SER A 210 11.87 -13.97 15.34
C SER A 210 13.26 -13.40 15.52
N SER A 211 13.34 -12.38 16.38
CA SER A 211 14.48 -12.00 17.21
C SER A 211 15.74 -12.86 17.05
N ARG A 212 16.68 -12.44 16.19
CA ARG A 212 18.09 -12.78 16.33
C ARG A 212 18.94 -11.79 15.53
N TRP A 213 19.36 -10.73 16.22
CA TRP A 213 20.52 -9.95 15.83
C TRP A 213 21.76 -10.86 15.76
N PRO A 214 22.69 -10.63 14.82
CA PRO A 214 23.84 -11.51 14.64
C PRO A 214 24.82 -11.31 15.79
N ARG A 215 25.10 -12.37 16.55
CA ARG A 215 26.33 -12.46 17.36
C ARG A 215 27.47 -13.01 16.48
N PRO A 216 28.72 -12.58 16.72
CA PRO A 216 29.86 -12.89 15.86
C PRO A 216 30.25 -14.38 15.97
N VAL A 217 30.68 -14.94 14.84
CA VAL A 217 31.41 -16.23 14.71
C VAL A 217 32.84 -15.97 15.27
N PRO A 218 33.56 -16.89 15.96
CA PRO A 218 33.72 -18.29 15.53
C PRO A 218 33.92 -19.40 16.60
N THR A 219 34.07 -20.62 16.08
CA THR A 219 34.69 -21.85 16.63
C THR A 219 34.00 -22.62 17.77
N ALA A 220 33.52 -23.83 17.49
CA ALA A 220 34.12 -25.10 17.95
C ALA A 220 33.14 -26.29 17.80
N THR A 221 33.71 -27.48 17.82
CA THR A 221 33.29 -28.77 17.23
C THR A 221 32.41 -29.65 18.14
N ALA A 222 31.71 -30.60 17.50
CA ALA A 222 31.51 -32.03 17.88
C ALA A 222 30.20 -32.52 18.56
N CYS A 223 29.57 -33.42 17.79
CA CYS A 223 28.92 -34.72 18.09
C CYS A 223 27.76 -34.89 19.10
N THR A 224 26.67 -35.41 18.51
CA THR A 224 25.64 -36.41 18.91
C THR A 224 25.83 -37.24 20.19
N PRO A 225 24.77 -37.90 20.70
CA PRO A 225 23.45 -38.17 20.09
C PRO A 225 22.37 -37.12 20.36
#